data_AF-A0A2N0NEI1-F1
#
_entry.id   AF-A0A2N0NEI1-F1
#
_cell.length_a   1.000
_cell.length_b   1.000
_cell.length_c   1.000
_cell.angle_alpha   90.00
_cell.angle_beta   90.00
_cell.angle_gamma   90.00
#
_symmetry.space_group_name_H-M   'P 1'
#
loop_
_entity.id
_entity.type
_entity.pdbx_description
1 polymer ?
#
loop_
_entity_poly.entity_id
_entity_poly.type
_entity_poly.pdbx_seq_one_letter_code
_entity_poly.pdbx_strand_id
1 'polypeptide(L)'
;MTPTREEYLYKLVDLSENSHTANYVAQVVGEIIEKLDQIKYQRLCIAHAVNLIACDIVKESFGDRLLRKVNTLGSFFKSSHQAGAKLTQLIKENNIRGGGIKLYCKTRWTTASDSVDSIIRLETVLEQIITNDSNLLNDKVKRVIQTRNFFSDLRILSFVLNPLRKAVLALESKSATLGDCFLSLI
;
A
#
# COMPACT_ATOMS: atom_id res chain seq x y z
N MET A 1 3.73 -30.06 -8.69
CA MET A 1 3.94 -28.79 -9.43
C MET A 1 4.66 -29.13 -10.72
N THR A 2 4.28 -28.53 -11.85
CA THR A 2 5.02 -28.73 -13.10
C THR A 2 6.43 -28.14 -12.94
N PRO A 3 7.48 -28.80 -13.48
CA PRO A 3 8.85 -28.31 -13.37
C PRO A 3 9.04 -26.92 -14.00
N THR A 4 8.24 -26.60 -15.02
CA THR A 4 8.34 -25.36 -15.82
C THR A 4 7.58 -24.18 -15.23
N ARG A 5 6.60 -24.42 -14.33
CA ARG A 5 5.71 -23.39 -13.75
C ARG A 5 5.14 -22.41 -14.79
N GLU A 6 4.74 -22.91 -15.96
CA GLU A 6 4.23 -22.06 -17.03
C GLU A 6 2.89 -21.42 -16.67
N GLU A 7 2.77 -20.11 -16.90
CA GLU A 7 1.57 -19.32 -16.72
C GLU A 7 1.00 -18.94 -18.09
N TYR A 8 -0.27 -19.21 -18.33
CA TYR A 8 -0.96 -18.85 -19.58
C TYR A 8 -2.12 -17.89 -19.28
N LEU A 9 -2.10 -16.70 -19.89
CA LEU A 9 -3.28 -15.82 -19.91
C LEU A 9 -4.27 -16.38 -20.93
N TYR A 10 -5.28 -17.11 -20.44
CA TYR A 10 -6.27 -17.74 -21.32
C TYR A 10 -7.23 -16.74 -21.98
N LYS A 11 -7.74 -15.78 -21.20
CA LYS A 11 -8.68 -14.76 -21.70
C LYS A 11 -8.66 -13.50 -20.83
N LEU A 12 -8.68 -12.34 -21.47
CA LEU A 12 -8.98 -11.05 -20.84
C LEU A 12 -10.33 -10.57 -21.40
N VAL A 13 -11.27 -10.23 -20.54
CA VAL A 13 -12.62 -9.81 -20.95
C VAL A 13 -12.90 -8.43 -20.38
N ASP A 14 -13.25 -7.48 -21.24
CA ASP A 14 -13.78 -6.19 -20.82
C ASP A 14 -15.29 -6.35 -20.52
N LEU A 15 -15.69 -5.94 -19.33
CA LEU A 15 -17.06 -6.06 -18.83
C LEU A 15 -17.71 -4.70 -18.55
N SER A 16 -17.10 -3.60 -19.01
CA SER A 16 -17.54 -2.23 -18.72
C SER A 16 -18.97 -1.91 -19.18
N GLU A 17 -19.46 -2.56 -20.24
CA GLU A 17 -20.82 -2.37 -20.78
C GLU A 17 -21.87 -3.32 -20.18
N ASN A 18 -21.47 -4.22 -19.28
CA ASN A 18 -22.30 -5.33 -18.82
C ASN A 18 -22.70 -5.15 -17.35
N SER A 19 -23.77 -5.82 -16.90
CA SER A 19 -24.11 -5.81 -15.48
C SER A 19 -22.99 -6.51 -14.69
N HIS A 20 -22.30 -5.78 -13.80
CA HIS A 20 -21.29 -6.34 -12.88
C HIS A 20 -21.92 -7.17 -11.75
N THR A 21 -22.95 -7.95 -12.05
CA THR A 21 -23.61 -8.84 -11.09
C THR A 21 -22.80 -10.11 -10.92
N ALA A 22 -22.83 -10.68 -9.71
CA ALA A 22 -22.16 -11.95 -9.42
C ALA A 22 -22.60 -13.06 -10.38
N ASN A 23 -23.88 -13.09 -10.77
CA ASN A 23 -24.45 -14.07 -11.70
C ASN A 23 -23.84 -13.95 -13.10
N TYR A 24 -23.72 -12.73 -13.60
CA TYR A 24 -23.16 -12.49 -14.93
C TYR A 24 -21.68 -12.88 -15.00
N VAL A 25 -20.90 -12.51 -13.97
CA VAL A 25 -19.49 -12.92 -13.87
C VAL A 25 -19.37 -14.45 -13.76
N ALA A 26 -20.23 -15.11 -12.97
CA ALA A 26 -20.23 -16.57 -12.84
C ALA A 26 -20.54 -17.27 -14.17
N GLN A 27 -21.45 -16.72 -14.98
CA GLN A 27 -21.73 -17.24 -16.32
C GLN A 27 -20.49 -17.16 -17.23
N VAL A 28 -19.88 -15.97 -17.33
CA VAL A 28 -18.68 -15.77 -18.18
C VAL A 28 -17.52 -16.67 -17.74
N VAL A 29 -17.30 -16.80 -16.42
CA VAL A 29 -16.29 -17.70 -15.87
C VAL A 29 -16.64 -19.17 -16.12
N GLY A 30 -17.91 -19.56 -16.00
CA GLY A 30 -18.42 -20.89 -16.31
C GLY A 30 -18.12 -21.30 -17.75
N GLU A 31 -18.43 -20.43 -18.74
CA GLU A 31 -18.13 -20.68 -20.15
C GLU A 31 -16.63 -20.84 -20.43
N ILE A 32 -15.77 -20.15 -19.68
CA ILE A 32 -14.31 -20.29 -19.78
C ILE A 32 -13.85 -21.62 -19.17
N ILE A 33 -14.38 -21.99 -18.00
CA ILE A 33 -14.04 -23.24 -17.30
C ILE A 33 -14.51 -24.46 -18.11
N GLU A 34 -15.71 -24.42 -18.69
CA GLU A 34 -16.22 -25.49 -19.56
C GLU A 34 -15.32 -25.74 -20.77
N LYS A 35 -14.74 -24.68 -21.35
CA LYS A 35 -13.76 -24.79 -22.44
C LYS A 35 -12.39 -25.32 -22.00
N LEU A 36 -12.11 -25.30 -20.70
CA LEU A 36 -10.83 -25.72 -20.13
C LEU A 36 -10.85 -27.17 -19.58
N ASP A 37 -11.96 -27.89 -19.78
CA ASP A 37 -12.23 -29.28 -19.40
C ASP A 37 -11.39 -29.82 -18.22
N GLN A 38 -12.04 -29.91 -17.06
CA GLN A 38 -11.49 -30.27 -15.74
C GLN A 38 -10.70 -29.15 -15.06
N ILE A 39 -11.34 -28.43 -14.13
CA ILE A 39 -10.78 -28.05 -12.82
C ILE A 39 -11.89 -27.29 -12.06
N LYS A 40 -12.55 -27.98 -11.11
CA LYS A 40 -13.38 -27.35 -10.08
C LYS A 40 -12.50 -27.09 -8.86
N TYR A 41 -12.10 -25.85 -8.64
CA TYR A 41 -11.62 -25.41 -7.32
C TYR A 41 -12.19 -24.05 -6.96
N GLN A 42 -12.95 -23.98 -5.87
CA GLN A 42 -13.19 -22.74 -5.16
C GLN A 42 -11.93 -22.44 -4.33
N ARG A 43 -11.08 -21.56 -4.84
CA ARG A 43 -9.86 -21.12 -4.14
C ARG A 43 -10.19 -19.85 -3.37
N LEU A 44 -10.20 -19.92 -2.04
CA LEU A 44 -10.08 -18.72 -1.21
C LEU A 44 -8.71 -18.12 -1.52
N CYS A 45 -8.66 -16.92 -2.08
CA CYS A 45 -7.40 -16.25 -2.33
C CYS A 45 -6.86 -15.75 -0.98
N ILE A 46 -5.80 -16.36 -0.46
CA ILE A 46 -5.20 -15.96 0.82
C ILE A 46 -4.69 -14.52 0.73
N ALA A 47 -4.11 -14.12 -0.41
CA ALA A 47 -3.73 -12.73 -0.64
C ALA A 47 -4.94 -11.78 -0.52
N HIS A 48 -6.12 -12.20 -0.99
CA HIS A 48 -7.36 -11.44 -0.81
C HIS A 48 -7.78 -11.36 0.66
N ALA A 49 -7.70 -12.47 1.41
CA ALA A 49 -8.01 -12.47 2.84
C ALA A 49 -7.08 -11.53 3.64
N VAL A 50 -5.77 -11.60 3.39
CA VAL A 50 -4.79 -10.69 4.01
C VAL A 50 -5.05 -9.24 3.58
N ASN A 51 -5.41 -9.00 2.32
CA ASN A 51 -5.80 -7.67 1.83
C ASN A 51 -7.01 -7.11 2.58
N LEU A 52 -8.03 -7.93 2.87
CA LEU A 52 -9.20 -7.51 3.64
C LEU A 52 -8.83 -7.14 5.07
N ILE A 53 -8.06 -7.98 5.77
CA ILE A 53 -7.56 -7.71 7.12
C ILE A 53 -6.79 -6.40 7.16
N ALA A 54 -5.88 -6.20 6.21
CA ALA A 54 -5.09 -4.97 6.13
C ALA A 54 -5.97 -3.74 5.82
N CYS A 55 -6.97 -3.88 4.96
CA CYS A 55 -7.92 -2.80 4.69
C CYS A 55 -8.72 -2.42 5.93
N ASP A 56 -9.12 -3.39 6.77
CA ASP A 56 -9.87 -3.12 8.00
C ASP A 56 -8.99 -2.41 9.03
N ILE A 57 -7.74 -2.82 9.20
CA ILE A 57 -6.75 -2.12 10.05
C ILE A 57 -6.55 -0.67 9.58
N VAL A 58 -6.45 -0.47 8.27
CA VAL A 58 -6.25 0.86 7.67
C VAL A 58 -7.50 1.75 7.80
N LYS A 59 -8.70 1.17 7.81
CA LYS A 59 -9.98 1.88 7.97
C LYS A 59 -10.35 2.14 9.43
N GLU A 60 -9.76 1.42 10.38
CA GLU A 60 -9.91 1.69 11.80
C GLU A 60 -9.50 3.15 12.11
N SER A 61 -10.15 3.75 13.11
CA SER A 61 -10.02 5.17 13.45
C SER A 61 -8.58 5.63 13.69
N PHE A 62 -7.72 4.78 14.25
CA PHE A 62 -6.29 5.03 14.42
C PHE A 62 -5.59 5.09 13.06
N GLY A 63 -5.75 4.06 12.24
CA GLY A 63 -5.12 3.95 10.91
C GLY A 63 -5.54 5.07 9.97
N ASP A 64 -6.85 5.29 9.80
CA ASP A 64 -7.40 6.30 8.88
C ASP A 64 -6.96 7.71 9.29
N ARG A 65 -6.95 8.02 10.59
CA ARG A 65 -6.50 9.32 11.09
C ARG A 65 -5.02 9.57 10.80
N LEU A 66 -4.15 8.58 11.02
CA LEU A 66 -2.72 8.71 10.72
C LEU A 66 -2.47 8.86 9.23
N LEU A 67 -3.12 8.04 8.40
CA LEU A 67 -2.93 8.07 6.95
C LEU A 67 -3.44 9.36 6.31
N ARG A 68 -4.50 9.99 6.86
CA ARG A 68 -4.91 11.35 6.45
C ARG A 68 -3.85 12.40 6.74
N LYS A 69 -3.16 12.29 7.88
CA LYS A 69 -2.03 13.17 8.22
C LYS A 69 -0.85 12.94 7.27
N VAL A 70 -0.49 11.68 7.02
CA VAL A 70 0.55 11.30 6.03
C VAL A 70 0.22 11.88 4.66
N ASN A 71 -1.01 11.71 4.16
CA ASN A 71 -1.42 12.28 2.88
C ASN A 71 -1.44 13.81 2.89
N THR A 72 -1.79 14.45 4.01
CA THR A 72 -1.69 15.91 4.14
C THR A 72 -0.25 16.38 3.91
N LEU A 73 0.73 15.69 4.50
CA LEU A 73 2.16 15.98 4.29
C LEU A 73 2.57 15.72 2.84
N GLY A 74 2.28 14.53 2.31
CA GLY A 74 2.65 14.15 0.95
C GLY A 74 2.05 15.08 -0.10
N SER A 75 0.78 15.47 0.04
CA SER A 75 0.13 16.41 -0.87
C SER A 75 0.78 17.79 -0.79
N PHE A 76 1.07 18.28 0.42
CA PHE A 76 1.69 19.58 0.59
C PHE A 76 3.07 19.67 -0.08
N PHE A 77 3.98 18.75 0.23
CA PHE A 77 5.33 18.76 -0.33
C PHE A 77 5.35 18.46 -1.84
N LYS A 78 4.34 17.76 -2.36
CA LYS A 78 4.16 17.58 -3.81
C LYS A 78 3.70 18.88 -4.49
N SER A 79 2.83 19.66 -3.85
CA SER A 79 2.28 20.90 -4.43
C SER A 79 3.15 22.13 -4.23
N SER A 80 3.90 22.21 -3.12
CA SER A 80 4.73 23.37 -2.80
C SER A 80 6.10 23.22 -3.45
N HIS A 81 6.36 24.01 -4.49
CA HIS A 81 7.62 23.92 -5.23
C HIS A 81 8.84 24.17 -4.34
N GLN A 82 8.80 25.23 -3.52
CA GLN A 82 9.91 25.58 -2.62
C GLN A 82 10.12 24.53 -1.52
N ALA A 83 9.05 24.12 -0.82
CA ALA A 83 9.17 23.13 0.24
C ALA A 83 9.55 21.74 -0.29
N GLY A 84 9.04 21.35 -1.47
CA GLY A 84 9.39 20.10 -2.14
C GLY A 84 10.83 20.06 -2.62
N ALA A 85 11.34 21.18 -3.15
CA ALA A 85 12.75 21.32 -3.52
C ALA A 85 13.66 21.21 -2.28
N LYS A 86 13.31 21.92 -1.19
CA LYS A 86 14.06 21.86 0.07
C LYS A 86 14.07 20.46 0.69
N LEU A 87 12.93 19.77 0.69
CA LEU A 87 12.84 18.37 1.11
C LEU A 87 13.80 17.48 0.29
N THR A 88 13.78 17.62 -1.03
CA THR A 88 14.64 16.84 -1.93
C THR A 88 16.12 17.12 -1.70
N GLN A 89 16.47 18.39 -1.45
CA GLN A 89 17.84 18.79 -1.09
C GLN A 89 18.29 18.11 0.21
N LEU A 90 17.51 18.23 1.29
CA LEU A 90 17.87 17.67 2.58
C LEU A 90 17.94 16.14 2.55
N ILE A 91 17.12 15.47 1.74
CA ILE A 91 17.22 14.01 1.53
C ILE A 91 18.60 13.62 0.98
N LYS A 92 19.13 14.41 0.03
CA LYS A 92 20.47 14.18 -0.55
C LYS A 92 21.56 14.49 0.46
N GLU A 93 21.46 15.62 1.18
CA GLU A 93 22.44 16.03 2.19
C GLU A 93 22.54 15.03 3.35
N ASN A 94 21.41 14.46 3.79
CA ASN A 94 21.37 13.43 4.83
C ASN A 94 21.62 12.01 4.28
N ASN A 95 21.96 11.85 2.99
CA ASN A 95 22.22 10.56 2.33
C ASN A 95 21.10 9.51 2.50
N ILE A 96 19.84 9.95 2.55
CA ILE A 96 18.70 9.07 2.80
C ILE A 96 18.28 8.38 1.49
N ARG A 97 18.42 7.06 1.43
CA ARG A 97 17.95 6.23 0.31
C ARG A 97 16.43 6.09 0.31
N GLY A 98 15.82 5.81 -0.86
CA GLY A 98 14.38 5.53 -0.96
C GLY A 98 13.49 6.70 -1.39
N GLY A 99 14.07 7.84 -1.77
CA GLY A 99 13.36 8.95 -2.42
C GLY A 99 12.53 9.82 -1.46
N GLY A 100 11.55 10.54 -2.02
CA GLY A 100 10.67 11.46 -1.28
C GLY A 100 9.50 10.80 -0.55
N ILE A 101 8.54 11.63 -0.13
CA ILE A 101 7.30 11.18 0.52
C ILE A 101 6.41 10.45 -0.49
N LYS A 102 5.89 9.29 -0.10
CA LYS A 102 4.91 8.52 -0.89
C LYS A 102 3.48 8.83 -0.42
N LEU A 103 2.54 8.87 -1.35
CA LEU A 103 1.11 9.06 -1.07
C LEU A 103 0.40 7.73 -0.90
N TYR A 104 -0.51 7.68 0.08
CA TYR A 104 -1.43 6.57 0.28
C TYR A 104 -2.64 6.69 -0.67
N CYS A 105 -2.91 5.63 -1.42
CA CYS A 105 -4.10 5.47 -2.24
C CYS A 105 -5.10 4.51 -1.55
N LYS A 106 -6.31 4.99 -1.25
CA LYS A 106 -7.33 4.23 -0.52
C LYS A 106 -7.75 2.92 -1.20
N THR A 107 -7.67 2.85 -2.53
CA THR A 107 -8.04 1.65 -3.29
C THR A 107 -6.92 0.61 -3.33
N ARG A 108 -5.71 0.94 -2.85
CA ARG A 108 -4.53 0.06 -2.84
C ARG A 108 -3.84 0.13 -1.49
N TRP A 109 -4.32 -0.64 -0.51
CA TRP A 109 -3.85 -0.56 0.87
C TRP A 109 -2.33 -0.76 1.02
N THR A 110 -1.66 -1.51 0.15
CA THR A 110 -0.18 -1.70 0.21
C THR A 110 0.59 -0.38 0.12
N THR A 111 0.00 0.63 -0.55
CA THR A 111 0.55 1.98 -0.60
C THR A 111 0.50 2.70 0.77
N ALA A 112 -0.33 2.24 1.71
CA ALA A 112 -0.37 2.75 3.08
C ALA A 112 0.96 2.47 3.79
N SER A 113 1.43 1.22 3.77
CA SER A 113 2.75 0.85 4.33
C SER A 113 3.86 1.68 3.71
N ASP A 114 3.89 1.77 2.38
CA ASP A 114 4.86 2.60 1.65
C ASP A 114 4.84 4.08 2.07
N SER A 115 3.64 4.66 2.25
CA SER A 115 3.48 6.05 2.67
C SER A 115 3.96 6.28 4.10
N VAL A 116 3.61 5.39 5.03
CA VAL A 116 4.01 5.44 6.43
C VAL A 116 5.52 5.32 6.56
N ASP A 117 6.12 4.31 5.93
CA ASP A 117 7.57 4.08 5.95
C ASP A 117 8.32 5.28 5.35
N SER A 118 7.77 5.93 4.32
CA SER A 118 8.38 7.13 3.74
C SER A 118 8.43 8.30 4.73
N ILE A 119 7.40 8.47 5.57
CA ILE A 119 7.39 9.54 6.58
C ILE A 119 8.33 9.22 7.73
N ILE A 120 8.31 7.99 8.25
CA ILE A 120 9.22 7.56 9.33
C ILE A 120 10.67 7.76 8.90
N ARG A 121 11.02 7.35 7.68
CA ARG A 121 12.37 7.50 7.13
C ARG A 121 12.79 8.96 6.98
N LEU A 122 11.84 9.86 6.77
CA LEU A 122 12.08 11.30 6.56
C LEU A 122 11.88 12.12 7.84
N GLU A 123 11.67 11.50 9.00
CA GLU A 123 11.43 12.16 10.29
C GLU A 123 12.49 13.23 10.58
N THR A 124 13.77 12.87 10.55
CA THR A 124 14.88 13.82 10.78
C THR A 124 14.87 15.00 9.79
N VAL A 125 14.53 14.76 8.53
CA VAL A 125 14.45 15.82 7.52
C VAL A 125 13.26 16.73 7.79
N LEU A 126 12.11 16.18 8.16
CA LEU A 126 10.92 16.96 8.50
C LEU A 126 11.16 17.83 9.75
N GLU A 127 11.88 17.32 10.75
CA GLU A 127 12.31 18.09 11.93
C GLU A 127 13.28 19.21 11.59
N GLN A 128 14.25 18.96 10.69
CA GLN A 128 15.16 19.99 10.18
C GLN A 128 14.42 21.12 9.46
N ILE A 129 13.44 20.80 8.60
CA ILE A 129 12.66 21.82 7.89
C ILE A 129 11.84 22.66 8.88
N ILE A 130 11.28 22.06 9.93
CA ILE A 130 10.56 22.82 10.96
C ILE A 130 11.47 23.77 11.71
N THR A 131 12.70 23.34 12.00
CA THR A 131 13.64 24.10 12.81
C THR A 131 14.26 25.25 12.02
N ASN A 132 14.66 24.98 10.78
CA ASN A 132 15.49 25.90 9.99
C ASN A 132 14.69 26.66 8.92
N ASP A 133 13.58 26.10 8.44
CA ASP A 133 12.84 26.58 7.27
C ASP A 133 11.33 26.60 7.52
N SER A 134 10.92 26.90 8.77
CA SER A 134 9.52 26.91 9.21
C SER A 134 8.61 27.81 8.36
N ASN A 135 9.17 28.86 7.76
CA ASN A 135 8.46 29.78 6.86
C ASN A 135 7.98 29.09 5.56
N LEU A 136 8.62 27.98 5.16
CA LEU A 136 8.21 27.21 3.99
C LEU A 136 6.98 26.33 4.25
N LEU A 137 6.58 26.16 5.51
CA LEU A 137 5.48 25.28 5.92
C LEU A 137 4.23 26.09 6.31
N ASN A 138 3.05 25.55 6.00
CA ASN A 138 1.81 26.09 6.53
C ASN A 138 1.50 25.52 7.93
N ASP A 139 0.62 26.19 8.68
CA ASP A 139 0.33 25.80 10.07
C ASP A 139 -0.27 24.39 10.18
N LYS A 140 -1.03 23.95 9.16
CA LYS A 140 -1.59 22.60 9.14
C LYS A 140 -0.49 21.54 9.13
N VAL A 141 0.54 21.73 8.30
CA VAL A 141 1.69 20.82 8.18
C VAL A 141 2.54 20.86 9.44
N LYS A 142 2.82 22.04 9.98
CA LYS A 142 3.54 22.21 11.26
C LYS A 142 2.84 21.43 12.39
N ARG A 143 1.52 21.63 12.54
CA ARG A 143 0.71 20.92 13.53
C ARG A 143 0.75 19.41 13.37
N VAL A 144 0.77 18.90 12.13
CA VAL A 144 0.85 17.45 11.89
C VAL A 144 2.17 16.89 12.42
N ILE A 145 3.29 17.47 12.01
CA ILE A 145 4.62 16.97 12.37
C ILE A 145 4.88 17.13 13.87
N GLN A 146 4.43 18.23 14.47
CA GLN A 146 4.56 18.50 15.91
C GLN A 146 3.50 17.83 16.77
N THR A 147 2.56 17.08 16.18
CA THR A 147 1.57 16.32 16.97
C THR A 147 2.32 15.34 17.86
N ARG A 148 2.06 15.38 19.17
CA ARG A 148 2.59 14.42 20.14
C ARG A 148 2.37 12.98 19.64
N ASN A 149 3.41 12.16 19.75
CA ASN A 149 3.43 10.75 19.35
C ASN A 149 3.20 10.47 17.86
N PHE A 150 3.12 11.46 16.97
CA PHE A 150 2.82 11.20 15.56
C PHE A 150 3.75 10.17 14.93
N PHE A 151 5.06 10.32 15.10
CA PHE A 151 6.03 9.35 14.57
C PHE A 151 6.02 8.02 15.32
N SER A 152 5.79 8.01 16.63
CA SER A 152 5.64 6.78 17.41
C SER A 152 4.42 5.97 16.97
N ASP A 153 3.29 6.64 16.74
CA ASP A 153 2.06 6.04 16.25
C ASP A 153 2.23 5.49 14.82
N LEU A 154 2.98 6.21 13.97
CA LEU A 154 3.36 5.71 12.64
C LEU A 154 4.21 4.45 12.72
N ARG A 155 5.15 4.35 13.67
CA ARG A 155 5.95 3.14 13.90
C ARG A 155 5.08 1.96 14.33
N ILE A 156 4.07 2.18 15.20
CA ILE A 156 3.09 1.15 15.58
C ILE A 156 2.31 0.68 14.34
N LEU A 157 1.82 1.61 13.52
CA LEU A 157 1.10 1.26 12.30
C LEU A 157 2.01 0.51 11.30
N SER A 158 3.25 0.96 11.11
CA SER A 158 4.26 0.29 10.26
C SER A 158 4.57 -1.13 10.75
N PHE A 159 4.68 -1.33 12.06
CA PHE A 159 4.89 -2.65 12.65
C PHE A 159 3.79 -3.65 12.28
N VAL A 160 2.54 -3.21 12.19
CA VAL A 160 1.41 -4.06 11.79
C VAL A 160 1.34 -4.22 10.26
N LEU A 161 1.52 -3.14 9.50
CA LEU A 161 1.33 -3.19 8.04
C LEU A 161 2.46 -3.90 7.29
N ASN A 162 3.69 -3.86 7.81
CA ASN A 162 4.86 -4.38 7.09
C ASN A 162 4.85 -5.91 6.93
N PRO A 163 4.54 -6.71 7.96
CA PRO A 163 4.36 -8.16 7.80
C PRO A 163 3.25 -8.50 6.80
N LEU A 164 2.09 -7.83 6.90
CA LEU A 164 0.96 -8.04 5.98
C LEU A 164 1.35 -7.72 4.54
N ARG A 165 2.11 -6.65 4.33
CA ARG A 165 2.54 -6.24 2.99
C ARG A 165 3.51 -7.26 2.40
N LYS A 166 4.48 -7.72 3.20
CA LYS A 166 5.41 -8.76 2.78
C LYS A 166 4.68 -10.06 2.44
N ALA A 167 3.71 -10.47 3.26
CA ALA A 167 2.88 -11.64 3.00
C ALA A 167 2.14 -11.50 1.67
N VAL A 168 1.42 -10.40 1.45
CA VAL A 168 0.68 -10.18 0.18
C VAL A 168 1.61 -10.16 -1.02
N LEU A 169 2.72 -9.42 -0.96
CA LEU A 169 3.68 -9.39 -2.07
C LEU A 169 4.33 -10.75 -2.34
N ALA A 170 4.56 -11.55 -1.29
CA ALA A 170 5.05 -12.92 -1.44
C ALA A 170 4.00 -13.82 -2.09
N LEU A 171 2.73 -13.71 -1.68
CA LEU A 171 1.61 -14.50 -2.22
C LEU A 171 1.22 -14.09 -3.64
N GLU A 172 1.42 -12.82 -4.00
CA GLU A 172 1.21 -12.30 -5.36
C GLU A 172 2.40 -12.58 -6.29
N SER A 173 3.52 -13.09 -5.75
CA SER A 173 4.68 -13.46 -6.57
C SER A 173 4.35 -14.65 -7.48
N LYS A 174 4.88 -14.61 -8.70
CA LYS A 174 4.85 -15.75 -9.64
C LYS A 174 5.54 -17.00 -9.09
N SER A 175 6.43 -16.83 -8.12
CA SER A 175 7.12 -17.95 -7.47
C SER A 175 6.31 -18.59 -6.33
N ALA A 176 5.19 -17.99 -5.92
CA ALA A 176 4.40 -18.46 -4.78
C ALA A 176 3.76 -19.82 -5.05
N THR A 177 3.77 -20.67 -4.04
CA THR A 177 3.19 -22.01 -4.05
C THR A 177 2.04 -22.10 -3.05
N LEU A 178 1.24 -23.17 -3.14
CA LEU A 178 0.22 -23.44 -2.12
C LEU A 178 0.83 -23.66 -0.72
N GLY A 179 2.11 -24.06 -0.65
CA GLY A 179 2.85 -24.12 0.61
C GLY A 179 3.11 -22.74 1.21
N ASP A 180 3.54 -21.77 0.39
CA ASP A 180 3.77 -20.38 0.83
C ASP A 180 2.47 -19.72 1.32
N CYS A 181 1.36 -20.06 0.66
CA CYS A 181 -0.01 -19.79 1.08
C CYS A 181 -0.32 -20.29 2.50
N PHE A 182 -0.01 -21.55 2.80
CA PHE A 182 -0.22 -22.13 4.13
C PHE A 182 0.70 -21.50 5.19
N LEU A 183 1.98 -21.30 4.86
CA LEU A 183 2.93 -20.66 5.77
C LEU A 183 2.55 -19.20 6.12
N SER A 184 1.81 -18.51 5.25
CA SER A 184 1.34 -17.15 5.50
C SER A 184 0.15 -17.09 6.48
N LEU A 185 -0.44 -18.23 6.85
CA LEU A 185 -1.57 -18.34 7.77
C LEU A 185 -1.19 -18.74 9.20
N ILE A 186 0.04 -19.18 9.43
CA ILE A 186 0.58 -19.62 10.73
C ILE A 186 1.54 -18.58 11.33
#